data_AF-A0A559KJH8-F1
#
_entry.id   AF-A0A559KJH8-F1
#
_cell.length_a   1.000
_cell.length_b   1.000
_cell.length_c   1.000
_cell.angle_alpha   90.00
_cell.angle_beta   90.00
_cell.angle_gamma   90.00
#
_symmetry.space_group_name_H-M   'P 1'
#
loop_
_entity.id
_entity.type
_entity.pdbx_description
1 polymer ?
#
loop_
_entity_poly.entity_id
_entity_poly.type
_entity_poly.pdbx_seq_one_letter_code
_entity_poly.pdbx_strand_id
1 'polypeptide(L)'
;MKKKYIIIFILKFFIILIFIYLVIEKQKSSTNNEKTELEFIHKLAILGLENFDKGMNQTEDIELKKHYERIYEADPETFRDKVFNNNLSTASTLLIYSTIDFLSQKLEKKINLKVNKIDCYTSFFSFKNEIINLELKNSNDHFFINKPNDTLGDGYCFFHAITYLLNEIMPNWKSKFN
;
A
#
# COMPACT_ATOMS: atom_id res chain seq x y z
N MET A 1 20.33 -12.15 58.36
CA MET A 1 20.11 -12.86 57.07
C MET A 1 18.82 -12.45 56.34
N LYS A 2 17.65 -12.37 56.97
CA LYS A 2 16.35 -12.12 56.30
C LYS A 2 16.25 -10.83 55.43
N LYS A 3 16.86 -9.71 55.85
CA LYS A 3 16.81 -8.42 55.11
C LYS A 3 17.42 -8.48 53.70
N LYS A 4 18.51 -9.24 53.49
CA LYS A 4 19.15 -9.38 52.17
C LYS A 4 18.25 -10.11 51.16
N TYR A 5 17.51 -11.13 51.60
CA TYR A 5 16.58 -11.87 50.74
C TYR A 5 15.37 -11.02 50.31
N ILE A 6 14.87 -10.16 51.19
CA ILE A 6 13.79 -9.22 50.89
C ILE A 6 14.24 -8.21 49.82
N ILE A 7 15.45 -7.66 49.94
CA ILE A 7 15.99 -6.72 48.95
C ILE A 7 16.16 -7.39 47.57
N ILE A 8 16.69 -8.60 47.53
CA ILE A 8 16.84 -9.36 46.26
C ILE A 8 15.47 -9.66 45.63
N PHE A 9 14.48 -10.01 46.45
CA PHE A 9 13.12 -10.27 45.97
C PHE A 9 12.47 -9.01 45.38
N ILE A 10 12.59 -7.87 46.06
CA ILE A 10 12.11 -6.57 45.57
C ILE A 10 12.81 -6.22 44.25
N LEU A 11 14.13 -6.40 44.16
CA LEU A 11 14.89 -6.09 42.95
C LEU A 11 14.42 -6.95 41.74
N LYS A 12 14.23 -8.26 41.96
CA LYS A 12 13.71 -9.17 40.93
C LYS A 12 12.28 -8.80 40.50
N PHE A 13 11.44 -8.39 41.45
CA PHE A 13 10.08 -7.94 41.16
C PHE A 13 10.08 -6.67 40.30
N PHE A 14 10.93 -5.69 40.60
CA PHE A 14 11.10 -4.50 39.77
C PHE A 14 11.60 -4.82 38.35
N ILE A 15 12.55 -5.74 38.21
CA ILE A 15 13.04 -6.18 36.89
C ILE A 15 11.91 -6.81 36.06
N ILE A 16 11.06 -7.64 36.68
CA ILE A 16 9.90 -8.25 36.01
C ILE A 16 8.90 -7.18 35.57
N LEU A 17 8.61 -6.18 36.43
CA LEU A 17 7.72 -5.07 36.06
C LEU A 17 8.26 -4.25 34.88
N ILE A 18 9.56 -3.97 34.85
CA ILE A 18 10.21 -3.27 33.73
C ILE A 18 10.09 -4.11 32.46
N PHE A 19 10.32 -5.42 32.53
CA PHE A 19 10.19 -6.30 31.38
C PHE A 19 8.75 -6.34 30.83
N ILE A 20 7.76 -6.47 31.71
CA ILE A 20 6.33 -6.43 31.33
C ILE A 20 5.98 -5.09 30.67
N TYR A 21 6.43 -3.98 31.25
CA TYR A 21 6.21 -2.64 30.68
C TYR A 21 6.79 -2.53 29.26
N LEU A 22 8.03 -2.98 29.05
CA LEU A 22 8.67 -2.95 27.73
C LEU A 22 7.94 -3.81 26.69
N VAL A 23 7.41 -4.97 27.09
CA VAL A 23 6.61 -5.83 26.21
C VAL A 23 5.30 -5.14 25.80
N ILE A 24 4.61 -4.51 26.74
CA ILE A 24 3.35 -3.79 26.49
C ILE A 24 3.59 -2.60 25.54
N GLU A 25 4.62 -1.80 25.79
CA GLU A 25 4.98 -0.65 24.92
C GLU A 25 5.33 -1.11 23.50
N LYS A 26 6.09 -2.20 23.36
CA LYS A 26 6.42 -2.77 22.05
C LYS A 26 5.18 -3.25 21.30
N GLN A 27 4.25 -3.93 21.98
CA GLN A 27 2.99 -4.36 21.37
C GLN A 27 2.14 -3.18 20.92
N LYS A 28 1.97 -2.17 21.79
CA LYS A 28 1.20 -0.97 21.49
C LYS A 28 1.76 -0.19 20.29
N SER A 29 3.09 -0.08 20.19
CA SER A 29 3.78 0.52 19.04
C SER A 29 3.53 -0.27 17.74
N SER A 30 3.63 -1.61 17.79
CA SER A 30 3.33 -2.48 16.64
C SER A 30 1.90 -2.31 16.15
N THR A 31 0.91 -2.35 17.06
CA THR A 31 -0.51 -2.24 16.72
C THR A 31 -0.87 -0.87 16.15
N ASN A 32 -0.28 0.20 16.69
CA ASN A 32 -0.47 1.56 16.14
C ASN A 32 0.13 1.68 14.73
N ASN A 33 1.30 1.08 14.51
CA ASN A 33 1.95 1.10 13.20
C ASN A 33 1.14 0.31 12.16
N GLU A 34 0.67 -0.88 12.51
CA GLU A 34 -0.21 -1.71 11.66
C GLU A 34 -1.51 -0.97 11.30
N LYS A 35 -2.13 -0.30 12.27
CA LYS A 35 -3.33 0.51 12.02
C LYS A 35 -3.05 1.67 11.07
N THR A 36 -1.95 2.39 11.28
CA THR A 36 -1.56 3.52 10.42
C THR A 36 -1.23 3.06 9.00
N GLU A 37 -0.60 1.90 8.87
CA GLU A 37 -0.30 1.29 7.58
C GLU A 37 -1.60 0.94 6.84
N LEU A 38 -2.55 0.27 7.50
CA LEU A 38 -3.83 -0.08 6.90
C LEU A 38 -4.65 1.15 6.49
N GLU A 39 -4.67 2.19 7.32
CA GLU A 39 -5.31 3.47 6.97
C GLU A 39 -4.68 4.08 5.71
N PHE A 40 -3.36 4.02 5.58
CA PHE A 40 -2.67 4.47 4.37
C PHE A 40 -3.02 3.61 3.14
N ILE A 41 -3.11 2.30 3.31
CA ILE A 41 -3.49 1.35 2.25
C ILE A 41 -4.87 1.67 1.68
N HIS A 42 -5.86 1.89 2.54
CA HIS A 42 -7.20 2.31 2.12
C HIS A 42 -7.18 3.69 1.46
N LYS A 43 -6.43 4.64 2.04
CA LYS A 43 -6.24 5.98 1.45
C LYS A 43 -5.66 5.91 0.04
N LEU A 44 -4.70 5.02 -0.21
CA LEU A 44 -4.09 4.85 -1.53
C LEU A 44 -5.09 4.34 -2.58
N ALA A 45 -5.99 3.43 -2.19
CA ALA A 45 -7.08 2.97 -3.05
C ALA A 45 -8.03 4.11 -3.43
N ILE A 46 -8.42 4.93 -2.45
CA ILE A 46 -9.26 6.12 -2.68
C ILE A 46 -8.57 7.10 -3.64
N LEU A 47 -7.28 7.38 -3.42
CA LEU A 47 -6.52 8.30 -4.27
C LEU A 47 -6.39 7.80 -5.71
N GLY A 48 -6.21 6.49 -5.90
CA GLY A 48 -6.25 5.88 -7.24
C GLY A 48 -7.59 6.07 -7.93
N LEU A 49 -8.69 5.84 -7.21
CA LEU A 49 -10.04 6.04 -7.73
C LEU A 49 -10.32 7.52 -8.08
N GLU A 50 -9.95 8.45 -7.19
CA GLU A 50 -10.08 9.88 -7.46
C GLU A 50 -9.24 10.32 -8.67
N ASN A 51 -8.05 9.74 -8.86
CA ASN A 51 -7.21 10.03 -10.01
C ASN A 51 -7.85 9.55 -11.32
N PHE A 52 -8.51 8.38 -11.31
CA PHE A 52 -9.32 7.92 -12.44
C PHE A 52 -10.43 8.93 -12.75
N ASP A 53 -11.23 9.31 -11.75
CA ASP A 53 -12.37 10.22 -11.93
C ASP A 53 -11.92 11.58 -12.48
N LYS A 54 -10.77 12.09 -12.02
CA LYS A 54 -10.16 13.32 -12.55
C LYS A 54 -9.71 13.16 -14.00
N GLY A 55 -8.98 12.10 -14.33
CA GLY A 55 -8.52 11.85 -15.70
C GLY A 55 -9.67 11.55 -16.67
N MET A 56 -10.79 11.02 -16.20
CA MET A 56 -11.95 10.71 -17.03
C MET A 56 -12.85 11.93 -17.27
N ASN A 57 -13.11 12.72 -16.22
CA ASN A 57 -14.16 13.74 -16.23
C ASN A 57 -13.66 15.18 -16.13
N GLN A 58 -12.43 15.42 -15.68
CA GLN A 58 -11.94 16.75 -15.30
C GLN A 58 -10.65 17.15 -16.03
N THR A 59 -10.04 16.26 -16.80
CA THR A 59 -8.80 16.56 -17.53
C THR A 59 -9.08 17.31 -18.83
N GLU A 60 -8.16 18.21 -19.18
CA GLU A 60 -8.06 18.80 -20.53
C GLU A 60 -7.13 17.97 -21.44
N ASP A 61 -6.38 17.02 -20.88
CA ASP A 61 -5.53 16.10 -21.65
C ASP A 61 -6.38 15.02 -22.33
N ILE A 62 -6.63 15.23 -23.63
CA ILE A 62 -7.42 14.33 -24.47
C ILE A 62 -6.83 12.92 -24.52
N GLU A 63 -5.51 12.78 -24.48
CA GLU A 63 -4.86 11.46 -24.59
C GLU A 63 -4.96 10.69 -23.27
N LEU A 64 -4.84 11.38 -22.12
CA LEU A 64 -5.13 10.79 -20.82
C LEU A 64 -6.58 10.33 -20.72
N LYS A 65 -7.52 11.17 -21.17
CA LYS A 65 -8.94 10.82 -21.17
C LYS A 65 -9.21 9.56 -22.01
N LYS A 66 -8.73 9.51 -23.25
CA LYS A 66 -8.83 8.32 -24.12
C LYS A 66 -8.14 7.09 -23.53
N HIS A 67 -7.07 7.27 -22.76
CA HIS A 67 -6.42 6.17 -22.06
C HIS A 67 -7.35 5.56 -21.01
N TYR A 68 -7.98 6.40 -20.17
CA TYR A 68 -8.95 5.95 -19.16
C TYR A 68 -10.26 5.43 -19.74
N GLU A 69 -10.76 6.02 -20.84
CA GLU A 69 -11.90 5.49 -21.59
C GLU A 69 -11.66 4.04 -22.03
N ARG A 70 -10.51 3.75 -22.64
CA ARG A 70 -10.16 2.40 -23.08
C ARG A 70 -10.05 1.40 -21.93
N ILE A 71 -9.49 1.83 -20.80
CA ILE A 71 -9.40 0.98 -19.61
C ILE A 71 -10.80 0.68 -19.07
N TYR A 72 -11.66 1.70 -18.97
CA TYR A 72 -13.03 1.55 -18.50
C TYR A 72 -13.89 0.69 -19.42
N GLU A 73 -13.72 0.80 -20.75
CA GLU A 73 -14.41 -0.06 -21.71
C GLU A 73 -14.00 -1.54 -21.57
N ALA A 74 -12.73 -1.81 -21.22
CA ALA A 74 -12.24 -3.16 -21.03
C ALA A 74 -12.67 -3.77 -19.68
N ASP A 75 -12.83 -2.93 -18.66
CA ASP A 75 -13.23 -3.31 -17.30
C ASP A 75 -14.16 -2.24 -16.72
N PRO A 76 -15.47 -2.30 -17.02
CA PRO A 76 -16.43 -1.27 -16.62
C PRO A 76 -16.91 -1.43 -15.17
N GLU A 77 -16.42 -2.43 -14.43
CA GLU A 77 -16.89 -2.67 -13.08
C GLU A 77 -16.54 -1.45 -12.20
N THR A 78 -17.58 -0.82 -11.64
CA THR A 78 -17.42 0.38 -10.83
C THR A 78 -17.17 -0.04 -9.39
N PHE A 79 -15.90 -0.17 -9.00
CA PHE A 79 -15.47 -0.52 -7.63
C PHE A 79 -15.65 0.60 -6.62
N ARG A 80 -16.24 1.73 -7.02
CA ARG A 80 -16.39 2.95 -6.22
C ARG A 80 -16.96 2.66 -4.83
N ASP A 81 -18.11 2.00 -4.77
CA ASP A 81 -18.77 1.70 -3.49
C ASP A 81 -17.97 0.70 -2.66
N LYS A 82 -17.27 -0.25 -3.28
CA LYS A 82 -16.41 -1.21 -2.59
C LYS A 82 -15.18 -0.53 -1.97
N VAL A 83 -14.56 0.42 -2.69
CA VAL A 83 -13.43 1.23 -2.19
C VAL A 83 -13.87 2.09 -1.00
N PHE A 84 -14.98 2.83 -1.12
CA PHE A 84 -15.46 3.72 -0.05
C PHE A 84 -15.95 2.97 1.20
N ASN A 85 -16.48 1.76 1.03
CA ASN A 85 -16.96 0.95 2.15
C ASN A 85 -15.90 0.00 2.73
N ASN A 86 -14.63 0.11 2.31
CA ASN A 86 -13.54 -0.77 2.73
C ASN A 86 -13.82 -2.28 2.51
N ASN A 87 -14.44 -2.61 1.38
CA ASN A 87 -14.92 -3.97 1.07
C ASN A 87 -14.56 -4.40 -0.36
N LEU A 88 -13.33 -4.07 -0.79
CA LEU A 88 -12.78 -4.64 -2.02
C LEU A 88 -12.61 -6.15 -1.87
N SER A 89 -12.85 -6.89 -2.95
CA SER A 89 -12.48 -8.30 -3.07
C SER A 89 -11.07 -8.46 -3.64
N THR A 90 -10.72 -7.62 -4.61
CA THR A 90 -9.38 -7.42 -5.17
C THR A 90 -9.34 -6.08 -5.91
N ALA A 91 -8.15 -5.60 -6.27
CA ALA A 91 -8.01 -4.43 -7.11
C ALA A 91 -8.29 -4.77 -8.59
N SER A 92 -9.11 -3.96 -9.23
CA SER A 92 -9.42 -4.11 -10.65
C SER A 92 -8.36 -3.52 -11.56
N THR A 93 -8.46 -3.81 -12.85
CA THR A 93 -7.52 -3.27 -13.85
C THR A 93 -7.53 -1.75 -13.83
N LEU A 94 -8.72 -1.16 -13.77
CA LEU A 94 -8.91 0.29 -13.69
C LEU A 94 -8.24 0.87 -12.46
N LEU A 95 -8.51 0.29 -11.29
CA LEU A 95 -7.99 0.78 -10.02
C LEU A 95 -6.46 0.63 -9.94
N ILE A 96 -5.90 -0.45 -10.50
CA ILE A 96 -4.46 -0.64 -10.60
C ILE A 96 -3.84 0.44 -11.48
N TYR A 97 -4.32 0.65 -12.72
CA TYR A 97 -3.77 1.66 -13.62
C TYR A 97 -3.84 3.06 -13.02
N SER A 98 -4.99 3.43 -12.47
CA SER A 98 -5.17 4.78 -11.94
C SER A 98 -4.36 5.03 -10.67
N THR A 99 -4.13 4.01 -9.84
CA THR A 99 -3.18 4.08 -8.72
C THR A 99 -1.74 4.20 -9.21
N ILE A 100 -1.32 3.45 -10.23
CA ILE A 100 0.03 3.53 -10.79
C ILE A 100 0.28 4.92 -11.40
N ASP A 101 -0.69 5.49 -12.09
CA ASP A 101 -0.62 6.86 -12.60
C ASP A 101 -0.55 7.91 -11.51
N PHE A 102 -1.41 7.78 -10.49
CA PHE A 102 -1.40 8.67 -9.35
C PHE A 102 -0.03 8.67 -8.65
N LEU A 103 0.53 7.49 -8.39
CA LEU A 103 1.86 7.34 -7.83
C LEU A 103 2.93 7.92 -8.75
N SER A 104 2.83 7.69 -10.06
CA SER A 104 3.75 8.23 -11.05
C SER A 104 3.81 9.77 -10.99
N GLN A 105 2.65 10.42 -10.94
CA GLN A 105 2.56 11.88 -10.77
C GLN A 105 3.13 12.34 -9.43
N LYS A 106 2.73 11.72 -8.32
CA LYS A 106 3.18 12.13 -6.97
C LYS A 106 4.66 11.91 -6.73
N LEU A 107 5.23 10.87 -7.31
CA LEU A 107 6.65 10.57 -7.18
C LEU A 107 7.50 11.31 -8.20
N GLU A 108 6.89 11.81 -9.28
CA GLU A 108 7.54 12.37 -10.48
C GLU A 108 8.46 11.34 -11.16
N LYS A 109 7.95 10.12 -11.31
CA LYS A 109 8.67 8.96 -11.85
C LYS A 109 7.79 8.22 -12.84
N LYS A 110 8.38 7.68 -13.90
CA LYS A 110 7.69 6.67 -14.71
C LYS A 110 7.61 5.39 -13.87
N ILE A 111 6.47 4.72 -13.84
CA ILE A 111 6.33 3.45 -13.11
C ILE A 111 5.95 2.36 -14.11
N ASN A 112 6.76 1.32 -14.16
CA ASN A 112 6.46 0.09 -14.87
C ASN A 112 6.20 -1.01 -13.83
N LEU A 113 5.08 -1.72 -13.96
CA LEU A 113 4.67 -2.79 -13.08
C LEU A 113 4.54 -4.09 -13.88
N LYS A 114 5.31 -5.08 -13.43
CA LYS A 114 5.21 -6.46 -13.88
C LYS A 114 4.36 -7.27 -12.92
N VAL A 115 3.44 -8.06 -13.47
CA VAL A 115 2.68 -9.08 -12.73
C VAL A 115 3.07 -10.45 -13.27
N ASN A 116 3.53 -11.36 -12.40
CA ASN A 116 3.99 -12.68 -12.82
C ASN A 116 5.07 -12.63 -13.92
N LYS A 117 6.00 -11.66 -13.82
CA LYS A 117 7.06 -11.36 -14.81
C LYS A 117 6.60 -10.84 -16.16
N ILE A 118 5.30 -10.57 -16.32
CA ILE A 118 4.73 -10.00 -17.55
C ILE A 118 4.58 -8.49 -17.34
N ASP A 119 5.03 -7.68 -18.30
CA ASP A 119 4.77 -6.24 -18.31
C ASP A 119 3.26 -6.01 -18.48
N CYS A 120 2.60 -5.52 -17.43
CA CYS A 120 1.15 -5.38 -17.41
C CYS A 120 0.71 -3.92 -17.33
N TYR A 121 1.31 -3.13 -16.44
CA TYR A 121 0.86 -1.76 -16.17
C TYR A 121 2.02 -0.79 -16.25
N THR A 122 1.90 0.21 -17.10
CA THR A 122 2.90 1.25 -17.27
C THR A 122 2.18 2.58 -17.11
N SER A 123 2.69 3.45 -16.23
CA SER A 123 2.04 4.74 -15.99
C SER A 123 1.97 5.57 -17.26
N PHE A 124 0.95 6.39 -17.43
CA PHE A 124 0.79 7.29 -18.58
C PHE A 124 1.92 8.33 -18.63
N PHE A 125 2.19 8.96 -17.49
CA PHE A 125 3.13 10.09 -17.37
C PHE A 125 4.59 9.65 -17.51
N SER A 126 5.36 10.40 -18.29
CA SER A 126 6.80 10.21 -18.46
C SER A 126 7.57 11.40 -17.89
N PHE A 127 8.52 11.12 -16.99
CA PHE A 127 9.37 12.13 -16.36
C PHE A 127 10.81 11.92 -16.82
N LYS A 128 11.54 13.03 -17.01
CA LYS A 128 12.75 13.06 -17.85
C LYS A 128 13.87 12.08 -17.50
N ASN A 129 13.97 11.48 -16.31
CA ASN A 129 15.14 10.62 -15.99
C ASN A 129 15.00 9.52 -14.93
N GLU A 130 13.82 9.18 -14.41
CA GLU A 130 13.75 8.09 -13.43
C GLU A 130 12.53 7.20 -13.63
N ILE A 131 12.82 5.93 -13.93
CA ILE A 131 11.87 4.85 -14.10
C ILE A 131 11.97 3.94 -12.89
N ILE A 132 10.86 3.72 -12.20
CA ILE A 132 10.72 2.68 -11.19
C ILE A 132 10.15 1.44 -11.86
N ASN A 133 10.85 0.32 -11.73
CA ASN A 133 10.35 -0.97 -12.16
C ASN A 133 9.93 -1.77 -10.92
N LEU A 134 8.66 -2.12 -10.85
CA LEU A 134 8.04 -2.89 -9.79
C LEU A 134 7.68 -4.26 -10.33
N GLU A 135 7.87 -5.30 -9.52
CA GLU A 135 7.44 -6.65 -9.85
C GLU A 135 6.69 -7.25 -8.66
N LEU A 136 5.50 -7.77 -8.94
CA LEU A 136 4.70 -8.54 -8.00
C LEU A 136 4.14 -9.78 -8.70
N LYS A 137 3.49 -10.64 -7.93
CA LYS A 137 2.83 -11.86 -8.40
C LYS A 137 1.34 -11.77 -8.12
N ASN A 138 0.55 -12.45 -8.94
CA ASN A 138 -0.87 -12.65 -8.70
C ASN A 138 -1.21 -14.14 -8.90
N SER A 139 -1.93 -14.71 -7.94
CA SER A 139 -2.58 -16.00 -8.09
C SER A 139 -3.97 -15.95 -7.47
N ASN A 140 -5.00 -16.32 -8.23
CA ASN A 140 -6.41 -16.32 -7.79
C ASN A 140 -6.82 -14.99 -7.17
N ASP A 141 -6.60 -13.89 -7.91
CA ASP A 141 -6.95 -12.52 -7.52
C ASP A 141 -6.26 -11.98 -6.26
N HIS A 142 -5.23 -12.69 -5.77
CA HIS A 142 -4.42 -12.27 -4.64
C HIS A 142 -3.03 -11.83 -5.09
N PHE A 143 -2.69 -10.57 -4.83
CA PHE A 143 -1.42 -9.95 -5.22
C PHE A 143 -0.39 -10.02 -4.08
N PHE A 144 0.84 -10.45 -4.37
CA PHE A 144 1.90 -10.66 -3.38
C PHE A 144 3.31 -10.50 -3.97
N ILE A 145 4.36 -10.55 -3.15
CA ILE A 145 5.76 -10.35 -3.60
C ILE A 145 6.38 -11.67 -4.05
N ASN A 146 6.64 -12.57 -3.10
CA ASN A 146 7.30 -13.85 -3.33
C ASN A 146 6.34 -15.02 -3.14
N LYS A 147 5.55 -15.00 -2.06
CA LYS A 147 4.60 -16.03 -1.65
C LYS A 147 3.26 -15.39 -1.20
N PRO A 148 2.12 -16.10 -1.28
CA PRO A 148 0.80 -15.50 -1.04
C PRO A 148 0.63 -14.82 0.32
N ASN A 149 1.30 -15.27 1.37
CA ASN A 149 1.22 -14.68 2.70
C ASN A 149 2.12 -13.47 2.93
N ASP A 150 2.79 -12.95 1.89
CA ASP A 150 3.54 -11.69 1.98
C ASP A 150 2.61 -10.46 2.09
N THR A 151 1.34 -10.62 1.72
CA THR A 151 0.30 -9.59 1.78
C THR A 151 -0.96 -10.14 2.43
N LEU A 152 -1.76 -9.26 3.03
CA LEU A 152 -3.04 -9.63 3.61
C LEU A 152 -4.08 -9.91 2.52
N GLY A 153 -4.88 -10.97 2.71
CA GLY A 153 -6.02 -11.33 1.86
C GLY A 153 -7.29 -10.57 2.24
N ASP A 154 -7.19 -9.26 2.41
CA ASP A 154 -8.28 -8.35 2.80
C ASP A 154 -8.94 -7.64 1.60
N GLY A 155 -8.59 -8.06 0.39
CA GLY A 155 -8.99 -7.44 -0.87
C GLY A 155 -8.21 -6.19 -1.26
N TYR A 156 -7.30 -5.72 -0.39
CA TYR A 156 -6.35 -4.64 -0.66
C TYR A 156 -4.92 -5.17 -0.90
N CYS A 157 -4.78 -6.47 -1.18
CA CYS A 157 -3.50 -7.16 -1.39
C CYS A 157 -2.59 -6.49 -2.43
N PHE A 158 -3.16 -5.88 -3.49
CA PHE A 158 -2.42 -5.08 -4.46
C PHE A 158 -1.73 -3.87 -3.81
N PHE A 159 -2.47 -3.10 -3.01
CA PHE A 159 -1.96 -1.91 -2.34
C PHE A 159 -0.91 -2.26 -1.30
N HIS A 160 -1.09 -3.37 -0.58
CA HIS A 160 -0.08 -3.92 0.33
C HIS A 160 1.21 -4.23 -0.43
N ALA A 161 1.10 -4.94 -1.56
CA ALA A 161 2.26 -5.30 -2.39
C ALA A 161 3.00 -4.06 -2.92
N ILE A 162 2.27 -3.10 -3.51
CA ILE A 162 2.87 -1.88 -4.06
C ILE A 162 3.53 -1.04 -2.96
N THR A 163 2.88 -0.91 -1.81
CA THR A 163 3.43 -0.15 -0.69
C THR A 163 4.71 -0.78 -0.16
N TYR A 164 4.74 -2.11 -0.04
CA TYR A 164 5.95 -2.85 0.33
C TYR A 164 7.09 -2.58 -0.67
N LEU A 165 6.83 -2.76 -1.98
CA LEU A 165 7.86 -2.56 -3.01
C LEU A 165 8.40 -1.12 -3.03
N LEU A 166 7.53 -0.12 -2.88
CA LEU A 166 7.95 1.27 -2.83
C LEU A 166 8.74 1.60 -1.57
N ASN A 167 8.45 0.97 -0.43
CA ASN A 167 9.25 1.13 0.79
C ASN A 167 10.68 0.59 0.61
N GLU A 168 10.84 -0.53 -0.13
CA GLU A 168 12.16 -1.11 -0.41
C GLU A 168 13.01 -0.24 -1.35
N ILE A 169 12.38 0.35 -2.38
CA ILE A 169 13.10 1.11 -3.42
C ILE A 169 13.27 2.59 -3.02
N MET A 170 12.27 3.17 -2.36
CA MET A 170 12.23 4.58 -1.98
C MET A 170 11.77 4.75 -0.53
N PRO A 171 12.64 4.51 0.46
CA PRO A 171 12.30 4.74 1.87
C PRO A 171 11.75 6.15 2.08
N ASN A 172 10.68 6.27 2.87
CA ASN A 172 9.99 7.53 3.17
C ASN A 172 9.23 8.20 2.01
N TRP A 173 8.96 7.50 0.89
CA TRP A 173 8.15 8.05 -0.22
C TRP A 173 6.77 8.58 0.23
N LYS A 174 6.19 7.97 1.28
CA LYS A 174 4.91 8.40 1.88
C LYS A 174 4.91 9.83 2.42
N SER A 175 6.08 10.42 2.69
CA SER A 175 6.18 11.83 3.09
C SER A 175 5.67 12.81 2.03
N LYS A 176 5.61 12.39 0.76
CA LYS A 176 5.05 13.19 -0.35
C LYS A 176 3.51 13.31 -0.35
N PHE A 177 2.84 12.72 0.66
CA PHE A 177 1.38 12.66 0.78
C PHE A 177 0.83 13.49 1.95
N ASN A 178 1.73 14.23 2.62
CA ASN A 178 1.46 15.14 3.73
C ASN A 178 1.46 16.60 3.26
#